data_AF-A0A852THG1-F1
#
_entry.id   AF-A0A852THG1-F1
#
_cell.length_a   1.000
_cell.length_b   1.000
_cell.length_c   1.000
_cell.angle_alpha   90.00
_cell.angle_beta   90.00
_cell.angle_gamma   90.00
#
_symmetry.space_group_name_H-M   'P 1'
#
loop_
_entity.id
_entity.type
_entity.pdbx_description
1 polymer ?
#
loop_
_entity_poly.entity_id
_entity_poly.type
_entity_poly.pdbx_seq_one_letter_code
_entity_poly.pdbx_strand_id
1 'polypeptide(L)'
;MKRHSFLLLLLISFVLSACSNEKENATTKPVVKLDVEKQETRLKEVENINLEISKETLMSLPSGTLMADLSYEEDIEEIGNDIPELDPNIKSQLPSQLEQLTKDSDDLDTIKKGLVGLLASPHYKQVIESSIAYQPNFEEPYLPDPTRSEGDEEITTTKKAIILLDASSSMLLQSGDRVKMDIAKDAVKSFAQTIGQSSEVSLVVYGHKGSEAEKDKFESCSAIQELYPMGNTPNKISRQQLTHLKVKVGHHSQVRFKRLQK
;
A
#
# COMPACT_ATOMS: atom_id res chain seq x y z
N MET A 1 -36.67 -1.00 -77.44
CA MET A 1 -35.87 -1.25 -76.20
C MET A 1 -34.38 -0.93 -76.36
N LYS A 2 -33.99 0.14 -77.10
CA LYS A 2 -32.58 0.44 -77.44
C LYS A 2 -32.05 1.78 -76.88
N ARG A 3 -32.84 2.52 -76.10
CA ARG A 3 -32.45 3.86 -75.58
C ARG A 3 -32.01 3.87 -74.11
N HIS A 4 -32.48 2.91 -73.30
CA HIS A 4 -31.99 2.73 -71.91
C HIS A 4 -30.70 1.89 -71.84
N SER A 5 -30.42 1.08 -72.86
CA SER A 5 -29.16 0.32 -72.98
C SER A 5 -27.95 1.22 -73.27
N PHE A 6 -28.17 2.38 -73.91
CA PHE A 6 -27.10 3.35 -74.22
C PHE A 6 -26.76 4.22 -73.00
N LEU A 7 -27.75 4.51 -72.15
CA LEU A 7 -27.59 5.29 -70.92
C LEU A 7 -26.93 4.46 -69.80
N LEU A 8 -27.17 3.14 -69.75
CA LEU A 8 -26.48 2.23 -68.83
C LEU A 8 -25.00 2.01 -69.24
N LEU A 9 -24.69 2.02 -70.55
CA LEU A 9 -23.33 1.84 -71.07
C LEU A 9 -22.43 3.07 -70.82
N LEU A 10 -23.02 4.28 -70.83
CA LEU A 10 -22.30 5.54 -70.61
C LEU A 10 -21.96 5.77 -69.12
N LEU A 11 -22.77 5.22 -68.20
CA LEU A 11 -22.56 5.31 -66.75
C LEU A 11 -21.47 4.34 -66.25
N ILE A 12 -21.25 3.22 -66.94
CA ILE A 12 -20.17 2.26 -66.65
C ILE A 12 -18.81 2.79 -67.13
N SER A 13 -18.78 3.63 -68.18
CA SER A 13 -17.56 4.25 -68.70
C SER A 13 -16.91 5.26 -67.74
N PHE A 14 -17.68 5.82 -66.79
CA PHE A 14 -17.16 6.79 -65.81
C PHE A 14 -16.48 6.12 -64.59
N VAL A 15 -16.71 4.83 -64.35
CA VAL A 15 -16.18 4.10 -63.18
C VAL A 15 -14.81 3.47 -63.47
N LEU A 16 -14.39 3.37 -64.73
CA LEU A 16 -13.14 2.73 -65.15
C LEU A 16 -11.95 3.69 -65.33
N SER A 17 -12.14 5.01 -65.20
CA SER A 17 -11.06 6.00 -65.39
C SER A 17 -10.35 6.44 -64.09
N ALA A 18 -10.59 5.79 -62.95
CA ALA A 18 -10.00 6.15 -61.67
C ALA A 18 -8.89 5.18 -61.16
N CYS A 19 -8.54 4.15 -61.92
CA CYS A 19 -7.42 3.25 -61.58
C CYS A 19 -6.66 2.80 -62.83
N SER A 20 -5.54 3.45 -63.16
CA SER A 20 -4.31 2.84 -63.72
C SER A 20 -3.35 3.97 -64.18
N ASN A 21 -2.43 4.43 -63.33
CA ASN A 21 -1.05 3.94 -63.14
C ASN A 21 -0.05 4.57 -64.13
N GLU A 22 0.88 5.37 -63.61
CA GLU A 22 2.09 5.80 -64.33
C GLU A 22 3.32 5.49 -63.46
N LYS A 23 4.10 4.48 -63.88
CA LYS A 23 5.52 4.31 -63.58
C LYS A 23 6.27 5.06 -64.69
N GLU A 24 7.43 5.70 -64.57
CA GLU A 24 8.59 5.59 -63.68
C GLU A 24 9.50 6.80 -64.00
N ASN A 25 10.17 7.43 -63.02
CA ASN A 25 11.63 7.67 -63.08
C ASN A 25 12.16 8.39 -61.84
N ALA A 26 13.37 7.97 -61.48
CA ALA A 26 14.14 8.30 -60.29
C ALA A 26 14.22 9.79 -59.92
N THR A 27 14.03 10.09 -58.62
CA THR A 27 14.95 10.92 -57.82
C THR A 27 14.78 10.58 -56.34
N THR A 28 15.92 10.37 -55.68
CA THR A 28 16.11 9.92 -54.30
C THR A 28 15.89 11.06 -53.28
N LYS A 29 15.32 10.72 -52.10
CA LYS A 29 15.22 11.43 -50.77
C LYS A 29 13.88 12.14 -50.44
N PRO A 30 13.46 12.26 -49.16
CA PRO A 30 13.64 11.38 -47.98
C PRO A 30 12.36 11.27 -47.09
N VAL A 31 11.73 10.09 -46.95
CA VAL A 31 10.59 9.90 -45.99
C VAL A 31 10.98 9.06 -44.77
N VAL A 32 12.15 8.41 -44.77
CA VAL A 32 12.59 7.49 -43.70
C VAL A 32 13.33 8.20 -42.54
N LYS A 33 13.51 9.53 -42.57
CA LYS A 33 14.30 10.21 -41.53
C LYS A 33 13.48 10.68 -40.32
N LEU A 34 12.24 11.15 -40.51
CA LEU A 34 11.44 11.76 -39.44
C LEU A 34 10.92 10.75 -38.40
N ASP A 35 10.43 9.58 -38.83
CA ASP A 35 9.92 8.56 -37.91
C ASP A 35 11.04 7.84 -37.17
N VAL A 36 12.16 7.57 -37.86
CA VAL A 36 13.33 6.91 -37.25
C VAL A 36 13.98 7.83 -36.22
N GLU A 37 14.12 9.14 -36.49
CA GLU A 37 14.72 10.09 -35.55
C GLU A 37 13.88 10.27 -34.28
N LYS A 38 12.54 10.26 -34.39
CA LYS A 38 11.59 10.34 -33.26
C LYS A 38 11.49 9.04 -32.46
N GLN A 39 11.68 7.89 -33.11
CA GLN A 39 11.76 6.59 -32.44
C GLN A 39 13.09 6.45 -31.68
N GLU A 40 14.20 6.84 -32.30
CA GLU A 40 15.54 6.74 -31.71
C GLU A 40 15.74 7.69 -30.52
N THR A 41 15.15 8.90 -30.56
CA THR A 41 15.14 9.82 -29.41
C THR A 41 14.30 9.31 -28.25
N ARG A 42 13.12 8.74 -28.52
CA ARG A 42 12.27 8.15 -27.48
C ARG A 42 12.92 6.93 -26.83
N LEU A 43 13.48 6.01 -27.62
CA LEU A 43 14.19 4.83 -27.10
C LEU A 43 15.40 5.21 -26.23
N LYS A 44 16.10 6.30 -26.56
CA LYS A 44 17.21 6.84 -25.74
C LYS A 44 16.74 7.42 -24.41
N GLU A 45 15.54 8.01 -24.36
CA GLU A 45 14.97 8.56 -23.13
C GLU A 45 14.62 7.47 -22.12
N VAL A 46 14.15 6.31 -22.62
CA VAL A 46 13.84 5.14 -21.79
C VAL A 46 15.06 4.34 -21.38
N GLU A 47 16.14 4.35 -22.16
CA GLU A 47 17.33 3.50 -21.92
C GLU A 47 17.95 3.72 -20.54
N ASN A 48 17.93 4.97 -20.06
CA ASN A 48 18.48 5.41 -18.77
C ASN A 48 17.61 5.05 -17.56
N ILE A 49 16.39 4.55 -17.77
CA ILE A 49 15.51 4.18 -16.66
C ILE A 49 16.04 2.90 -15.99
N ASN A 50 16.33 3.00 -14.69
CA ASN A 50 16.68 1.84 -13.87
C ASN A 50 15.40 1.15 -13.36
N LEU A 51 15.29 -0.15 -13.63
CA LEU A 51 14.16 -0.99 -13.20
C LEU A 51 14.34 -1.59 -11.80
N GLU A 52 15.50 -1.41 -11.17
CA GLU A 52 15.74 -1.87 -9.81
C GLU A 52 14.87 -1.10 -8.80
N ILE A 53 14.21 -1.83 -7.91
CA ILE A 53 13.36 -1.24 -6.88
C ILE A 53 14.23 -0.97 -5.65
N SER A 54 14.65 0.28 -5.48
CA SER A 54 15.31 0.78 -4.28
C SER A 54 14.80 2.19 -3.97
N LYS A 55 15.00 2.64 -2.73
CA LYS A 55 14.66 4.00 -2.33
C LYS A 55 15.39 5.02 -3.21
N GLU A 56 16.68 4.82 -3.41
CA GLU A 56 17.55 5.70 -4.18
C GLU A 56 17.10 5.74 -5.65
N THR A 57 16.80 4.58 -6.23
CA THR A 57 16.30 4.50 -7.61
C THR A 57 14.97 5.24 -7.75
N LEU A 58 14.00 4.99 -6.88
CA LEU A 58 12.68 5.66 -6.90
C LEU A 58 12.79 7.18 -6.76
N MET A 59 13.67 7.67 -5.88
CA MET A 59 13.91 9.11 -5.72
C MET A 59 14.57 9.77 -6.95
N SER A 60 15.25 8.97 -7.78
CA SER A 60 15.94 9.43 -8.99
C SER A 60 15.18 9.19 -10.29
N LEU A 61 14.02 8.53 -10.23
CA LEU A 61 13.21 8.26 -11.41
C LEU A 61 12.75 9.57 -12.06
N PRO A 62 12.86 9.70 -13.39
CA PRO A 62 12.29 10.83 -14.09
C PRO A 62 10.77 10.78 -14.07
N SER A 63 10.13 11.94 -14.12
CA SER A 63 8.67 12.06 -14.24
C SER A 63 8.17 11.37 -15.50
N GLY A 64 7.08 10.63 -15.38
CA GLY A 64 6.40 10.04 -16.50
C GLY A 64 5.79 11.11 -17.40
N THR A 65 5.91 10.95 -18.72
CA THR A 65 5.42 11.93 -19.69
C THR A 65 3.91 12.17 -19.63
N LEU A 66 3.10 11.17 -19.23
CA LEU A 66 1.66 11.31 -19.04
C LEU A 66 1.27 11.79 -17.64
N MET A 67 2.22 11.80 -16.71
CA MET A 67 2.02 12.18 -15.30
C MET A 67 2.72 13.50 -14.96
N ALA A 68 3.38 14.16 -15.92
CA ALA A 68 4.22 15.33 -15.69
C ALA A 68 3.47 16.52 -15.06
N ASP A 69 2.17 16.64 -15.36
CA ASP A 69 1.32 17.72 -14.86
C ASP A 69 0.56 17.35 -13.56
N LEU A 70 0.73 16.12 -13.05
CA LEU A 70 0.07 15.67 -11.81
C LEU A 70 0.60 16.49 -10.63
N SER A 71 -0.28 17.14 -9.87
CA SER A 71 0.12 17.88 -8.67
C SER A 71 0.44 16.94 -7.50
N TYR A 72 1.14 17.46 -6.49
CA TYR A 72 1.51 16.65 -5.32
C TYR A 72 0.27 16.19 -4.56
N GLU A 73 -0.68 17.11 -4.35
CA GLU A 73 -1.92 16.86 -3.62
C GLU A 73 -2.79 15.80 -4.31
N GLU A 74 -2.87 15.82 -5.65
CA GLU A 74 -3.59 14.81 -6.43
C GLU A 74 -2.92 13.43 -6.38
N ASP A 75 -1.58 13.40 -6.39
CA ASP A 75 -0.81 12.14 -6.35
C ASP A 75 -0.90 11.43 -5.00
N ILE A 76 -1.11 12.18 -3.91
CA ILE A 76 -1.28 11.63 -2.55
C ILE A 76 -2.74 11.56 -2.10
N GLU A 77 -3.70 11.89 -2.97
CA GLU A 77 -5.12 11.88 -2.63
C GLU A 77 -5.55 10.48 -2.18
N GLU A 78 -6.26 10.40 -1.05
CA GLU A 78 -6.73 9.13 -0.53
C GLU A 78 -7.82 8.56 -1.45
N ILE A 79 -7.43 7.55 -2.22
CA ILE A 79 -8.37 6.71 -2.97
C ILE A 79 -9.02 5.80 -1.94
N GLY A 80 -10.23 6.17 -1.48
CA GLY A 80 -10.98 5.45 -0.45
C GLY A 80 -11.41 4.03 -0.89
N ASN A 81 -12.68 3.67 -0.70
CA ASN A 81 -13.19 2.36 -1.15
C ASN A 81 -13.52 2.32 -2.65
N ASP A 82 -13.32 3.42 -3.36
CA ASP A 82 -13.65 3.55 -4.77
C ASP A 82 -12.49 3.09 -5.66
N ILE A 83 -12.82 2.52 -6.82
CA ILE A 83 -11.81 2.20 -7.83
C ILE A 83 -11.37 3.53 -8.43
N PRO A 84 -10.08 3.91 -8.35
CA PRO A 84 -9.61 5.17 -8.88
C PRO A 84 -9.86 5.21 -10.39
N GLU A 85 -10.64 6.19 -10.84
CA GLU A 85 -10.81 6.45 -12.25
C GLU A 85 -9.55 7.12 -12.80
N LEU A 86 -9.02 6.59 -13.90
CA LEU A 86 -7.93 7.23 -14.62
C LEU A 86 -8.39 8.61 -15.11
N ASP A 87 -7.51 9.60 -14.95
CA ASP A 87 -7.71 10.93 -15.51
C ASP A 87 -8.16 10.85 -16.99
N PRO A 88 -9.21 11.58 -17.41
CA PRO A 88 -9.76 11.48 -18.76
C PRO A 88 -8.75 11.76 -19.87
N ASN A 89 -7.79 12.66 -19.65
CA ASN A 89 -6.74 12.97 -20.62
C ASN A 89 -5.80 11.78 -20.75
N ILE A 90 -5.32 11.23 -19.63
CA ILE A 90 -4.45 10.04 -19.61
C ILE A 90 -5.17 8.84 -20.25
N LYS A 91 -6.44 8.61 -19.90
CA LYS A 91 -7.27 7.54 -20.46
C LYS A 91 -7.39 7.63 -21.99
N SER A 92 -7.43 8.84 -22.54
CA SER A 92 -7.50 9.05 -23.99
C SER A 92 -6.16 8.83 -24.70
N GLN A 93 -5.04 9.21 -24.07
CA GLN A 93 -3.72 9.19 -24.69
C GLN A 93 -3.02 7.83 -24.54
N LEU A 94 -3.20 7.17 -23.38
CA LEU A 94 -2.49 5.96 -22.99
C LEU A 94 -2.57 4.83 -24.03
N PRO A 95 -3.74 4.48 -24.63
CA PRO A 95 -3.80 3.39 -25.61
C PRO A 95 -2.86 3.61 -26.80
N SER A 96 -2.81 4.84 -27.32
CA SER A 96 -1.95 5.19 -28.46
C SER A 96 -0.46 5.12 -28.12
N GLN A 97 -0.09 5.48 -26.89
CA GLN A 97 1.29 5.39 -26.41
C GLN A 97 1.72 3.93 -26.22
N LEU A 98 0.82 3.08 -25.69
CA LEU A 98 1.08 1.64 -25.53
C LEU A 98 1.21 0.92 -26.88
N GLU A 99 0.37 1.27 -27.85
CA GLU A 99 0.49 0.76 -29.23
C GLU A 99 1.80 1.19 -29.89
N GLN A 100 2.29 2.40 -29.63
CA GLN A 100 3.59 2.85 -30.13
C GLN A 100 4.73 2.11 -29.46
N LEU A 101 4.70 1.97 -28.12
CA LEU A 101 5.74 1.28 -27.37
C LEU A 101 5.92 -0.18 -27.82
N THR A 102 4.81 -0.86 -28.10
CA THR A 102 4.81 -2.25 -28.60
C THR A 102 5.17 -2.37 -30.08
N LYS A 103 5.07 -1.30 -30.87
CA LYS A 103 5.62 -1.24 -32.24
C LYS A 103 7.12 -0.95 -32.24
N ASP A 104 7.59 -0.17 -31.27
CA ASP A 104 8.97 0.28 -31.17
C ASP A 104 9.91 -0.82 -30.66
N SER A 105 9.43 -1.74 -29.82
CA SER A 105 10.21 -2.87 -29.31
C SER A 105 9.32 -4.02 -28.80
N ASP A 106 9.74 -5.26 -29.08
CA ASP A 106 9.20 -6.49 -28.47
C ASP A 106 10.00 -6.91 -27.21
N ASP A 107 11.09 -6.20 -26.89
CA ASP A 107 11.91 -6.50 -25.71
C ASP A 107 11.17 -6.11 -24.41
N LEU A 108 11.05 -7.08 -23.51
CA LEU A 108 10.29 -6.94 -22.27
C LEU A 108 10.84 -5.84 -21.37
N ASP A 109 12.16 -5.68 -21.28
CA ASP A 109 12.75 -4.66 -20.42
C ASP A 109 12.58 -3.26 -21.01
N THR A 110 12.67 -3.12 -22.33
CA THR A 110 12.34 -1.89 -23.05
C THR A 110 10.87 -1.50 -22.82
N ILE A 111 9.94 -2.45 -22.89
CA ILE A 111 8.52 -2.20 -22.62
C ILE A 111 8.32 -1.78 -21.16
N LYS A 112 8.94 -2.46 -20.18
CA LYS A 112 8.86 -2.06 -18.76
C LYS A 112 9.37 -0.64 -18.54
N LYS A 113 10.54 -0.31 -19.09
CA LYS A 113 11.11 1.04 -19.03
C LYS A 113 10.15 2.04 -19.66
N GLY A 114 9.53 1.69 -20.79
CA GLY A 114 8.54 2.53 -21.48
C GLY A 114 7.32 2.83 -20.61
N LEU A 115 6.79 1.82 -19.92
CA LEU A 115 5.69 2.02 -18.97
C LEU A 115 6.08 2.97 -17.84
N VAL A 116 7.29 2.81 -17.28
CA VAL A 116 7.81 3.73 -16.26
C VAL A 116 7.98 5.14 -16.82
N GLY A 117 8.55 5.30 -18.03
CA GLY A 117 8.69 6.61 -18.68
C GLY A 117 7.38 7.28 -19.08
N LEU A 118 6.28 6.53 -19.19
CA LEU A 118 4.94 7.07 -19.41
C LEU A 118 4.26 7.46 -18.09
N LEU A 119 4.36 6.61 -17.06
CA LEU A 119 3.46 6.63 -15.91
C LEU A 119 4.15 6.84 -14.55
N ALA A 120 5.46 7.03 -14.49
CA ALA A 120 6.14 7.34 -13.23
C ALA A 120 5.58 8.62 -12.61
N SER A 121 5.25 8.57 -11.32
CA SER A 121 4.86 9.77 -10.58
C SER A 121 6.02 10.78 -10.55
N PRO A 122 5.73 12.08 -10.74
CA PRO A 122 6.72 13.13 -10.57
C PRO A 122 7.13 13.37 -9.11
N HIS A 123 6.40 12.81 -8.13
CA HIS A 123 6.54 13.14 -6.71
C HIS A 123 7.14 12.02 -5.85
N TYR A 124 7.63 10.92 -6.43
CA TYR A 124 8.26 9.83 -5.65
C TYR A 124 9.31 10.34 -4.66
N LYS A 125 10.15 11.27 -5.09
CA LYS A 125 11.16 11.90 -4.23
C LYS A 125 10.52 12.60 -3.03
N GLN A 126 9.52 13.45 -3.26
CA GLN A 126 8.86 14.23 -2.21
C GLN A 126 8.10 13.33 -1.22
N VAL A 127 7.39 12.31 -1.72
CA VAL A 127 6.66 11.34 -0.89
C VAL A 127 7.63 10.55 0.00
N ILE A 128 8.72 10.06 -0.57
CA ILE A 128 9.75 9.30 0.16
C ILE A 128 10.42 10.18 1.21
N GLU A 129 10.86 11.39 0.84
CA GLU A 129 11.50 12.33 1.77
C GLU A 129 10.56 12.72 2.92
N SER A 130 9.30 13.01 2.62
CA SER A 130 8.27 13.33 3.63
C SER A 130 8.05 12.16 4.59
N SER A 131 8.01 10.93 4.07
CA SER A 131 7.83 9.73 4.88
C SER A 131 9.02 9.47 5.82
N ILE A 132 10.24 9.77 5.37
CA ILE A 132 11.46 9.61 6.19
C ILE A 132 11.59 10.73 7.22
N ALA A 133 11.22 11.95 6.86
CA ALA A 133 11.27 13.10 7.74
C ALA A 133 10.15 13.11 8.78
N TYR A 134 9.12 12.26 8.61
CA TYR A 134 8.00 12.17 9.53
C TYR A 134 8.46 11.78 10.93
N GLN A 135 8.32 12.72 11.86
CA GLN A 135 8.53 12.50 13.28
C GLN A 135 7.17 12.56 13.96
N PRO A 136 6.65 11.42 14.47
CA PRO A 136 5.39 11.46 15.18
C PRO A 136 5.60 12.22 16.48
N ASN A 137 4.85 13.31 16.63
CA ASN A 137 4.76 14.01 17.90
C ASN A 137 3.55 13.46 18.65
N PHE A 138 3.80 12.56 19.60
CA PHE A 138 2.79 12.16 20.56
C PHE A 138 3.00 12.98 21.82
N GLU A 139 1.96 13.65 22.30
CA GLU A 139 1.97 14.12 23.68
C GLU A 139 2.19 12.90 24.58
N GLU A 140 3.25 12.93 25.39
CA GLU A 140 3.55 11.83 26.30
C GLU A 140 2.35 11.70 27.26
N PRO A 141 1.60 10.59 27.22
CA PRO A 141 0.48 10.44 28.11
C PRO A 141 1.02 10.45 29.54
N TYR A 142 0.39 11.22 30.42
CA TYR A 142 0.75 11.23 31.82
C TYR A 142 0.55 9.83 32.41
N LEU A 143 1.64 9.09 32.55
CA LEU A 143 1.66 7.81 33.23
C LEU A 143 1.92 8.10 34.71
N PRO A 144 0.99 7.78 35.63
CA PRO A 144 1.26 7.93 37.05
C PRO A 144 2.44 7.04 37.42
N ASP A 145 3.51 7.65 37.92
CA ASP A 145 4.72 6.95 38.35
C ASP A 145 4.41 6.15 39.62
N PRO A 146 4.45 4.80 39.59
CA PRO A 146 4.14 3.97 40.75
C PRO A 146 5.17 4.09 41.89
N THR A 147 6.27 4.84 41.68
CA THR A 147 7.33 5.08 42.67
C THR A 147 7.31 6.47 43.30
N ARG A 148 6.43 7.38 42.85
CA ARG A 148 6.26 8.70 43.46
C ARG A 148 5.53 8.59 44.80
N SER A 149 6.21 8.94 45.88
CA SER A 149 5.64 9.06 47.22
C SER A 149 4.79 10.32 47.35
N GLU A 150 3.66 10.21 48.05
CA GLU A 150 2.71 11.28 48.36
C GLU A 150 3.43 12.56 48.84
N GLY A 151 3.32 13.64 48.06
CA GLY A 151 3.95 14.92 48.44
C GLY A 151 3.75 16.07 47.46
N ASP A 152 3.70 15.83 46.16
CA ASP A 152 3.63 16.91 45.17
C ASP A 152 2.35 16.86 44.34
N GLU A 153 1.57 17.92 44.52
CA GLU A 153 0.40 18.39 43.76
C GLU A 153 -0.88 17.54 43.83
N GLU A 154 -2.00 18.22 44.10
CA GLU A 154 -3.37 17.68 44.00
C GLU A 154 -3.62 17.22 42.56
N ILE A 155 -3.25 15.98 42.27
CA ILE A 155 -3.71 15.27 41.09
C ILE A 155 -5.23 15.18 41.26
N THR A 156 -5.96 16.02 40.53
CA THR A 156 -7.41 15.87 40.37
C THR A 156 -7.66 14.42 40.00
N THR A 157 -8.25 13.71 40.95
CA THR A 157 -8.34 12.25 40.97
C THR A 157 -8.83 11.75 39.62
N THR A 158 -7.97 11.09 38.83
CA THR A 158 -8.43 10.34 37.67
C THR A 158 -9.29 9.21 38.21
N LYS A 159 -10.61 9.42 38.30
CA LYS A 159 -11.53 8.49 38.96
C LYS A 159 -11.64 7.15 38.23
N LYS A 160 -11.10 7.05 37.01
CA LYS A 160 -11.24 5.90 36.12
C LYS A 160 -9.95 5.66 35.32
N ALA A 161 -9.56 4.40 35.18
CA ALA A 161 -8.45 3.94 34.35
C ALA A 161 -8.89 2.72 33.52
N ILE A 162 -8.48 2.64 32.27
CA ILE A 162 -8.73 1.49 31.39
C ILE A 162 -7.39 0.90 30.98
N ILE A 163 -7.23 -0.39 31.23
CA ILE A 163 -6.06 -1.17 30.82
C ILE A 163 -6.45 -1.92 29.55
N LEU A 164 -5.77 -1.65 28.46
CA LEU A 164 -5.91 -2.40 27.21
C LEU A 164 -4.74 -3.39 27.07
N LEU A 165 -5.03 -4.69 27.11
CA LEU A 165 -4.05 -5.77 27.06
C LEU A 165 -4.11 -6.48 25.70
N ASP A 166 -2.98 -6.46 24.98
CA ASP A 166 -2.79 -7.28 23.78
C ASP A 166 -2.66 -8.76 24.15
N ALA A 167 -3.47 -9.61 23.53
CA ALA A 167 -3.39 -11.06 23.63
C ALA A 167 -3.13 -11.74 22.28
N SER A 168 -2.54 -11.01 21.33
CA SER A 168 -2.03 -11.54 20.07
C SER A 168 -0.99 -12.64 20.27
N SER A 169 -0.82 -13.49 19.27
CA SER A 169 0.20 -14.56 19.20
C SER A 169 1.62 -14.06 19.48
N SER A 170 1.94 -12.83 19.09
CA SER A 170 3.25 -12.20 19.33
C SER A 170 3.61 -12.12 20.81
N MET A 171 2.61 -12.15 21.70
CA MET A 171 2.79 -12.13 23.15
C MET A 171 3.23 -13.47 23.73
N LEU A 172 3.23 -14.55 22.93
CA LEU A 172 3.86 -15.83 23.29
C LEU A 172 5.37 -15.84 23.09
N LEU A 173 5.92 -14.84 22.39
CA LEU A 173 7.35 -14.71 22.19
C LEU A 173 8.06 -14.35 23.50
N GLN A 174 9.35 -14.65 23.56
CA GLN A 174 10.19 -14.30 24.69
C GLN A 174 10.63 -12.82 24.63
N SER A 175 10.83 -12.25 25.80
CA SER A 175 11.56 -11.01 26.05
C SER A 175 12.55 -11.30 27.17
N GLY A 176 13.83 -11.45 26.80
CA GLY A 176 14.83 -12.10 27.66
C GLY A 176 14.41 -13.53 28.00
N ASP A 177 14.46 -13.89 29.28
CA ASP A 177 14.16 -15.24 29.76
C ASP A 177 12.67 -15.48 30.08
N ARG A 178 11.80 -14.51 29.78
CA ARG A 178 10.37 -14.57 30.13
C ARG A 178 9.48 -14.40 28.90
N VAL A 179 8.30 -15.01 28.92
CA VAL A 179 7.27 -14.80 27.88
C VAL A 179 6.66 -13.40 28.03
N LYS A 180 6.50 -12.67 26.91
CA LYS A 180 5.95 -11.30 26.91
C LYS A 180 4.61 -11.20 27.63
N MET A 181 3.70 -12.15 27.42
CA MET A 181 2.41 -12.21 28.10
C MET A 181 2.54 -12.33 29.62
N ASP A 182 3.52 -13.07 30.14
CA ASP A 182 3.72 -13.18 31.58
C ASP A 182 4.20 -11.87 32.21
N ILE A 183 5.09 -11.17 31.50
CA ILE A 183 5.55 -9.83 31.89
C ILE A 183 4.36 -8.86 31.88
N ALA A 184 3.55 -8.87 30.82
CA ALA A 184 2.38 -8.00 30.69
C ALA A 184 1.35 -8.27 31.80
N LYS A 185 1.06 -9.54 32.13
CA LYS A 185 0.16 -9.91 33.24
C LYS A 185 0.66 -9.40 34.59
N ASP A 186 1.97 -9.50 34.86
CA ASP A 186 2.55 -8.98 36.09
C ASP A 186 2.48 -7.43 36.12
N ALA A 187 2.72 -6.75 35.01
CA ALA A 187 2.61 -5.29 34.90
C ALA A 187 1.18 -4.79 35.12
N VAL A 188 0.19 -5.41 34.45
CA VAL A 188 -1.25 -5.13 34.64
C VAL A 188 -1.64 -5.28 36.10
N LYS A 189 -1.17 -6.35 36.76
CA LYS A 189 -1.44 -6.58 38.18
C LYS A 189 -0.84 -5.47 39.05
N SER A 190 0.43 -5.14 38.88
CA SER A 190 1.11 -4.09 39.66
C SER A 190 0.44 -2.73 39.48
N PHE A 191 0.08 -2.38 38.24
CA PHE A 191 -0.62 -1.14 37.93
C PHE A 191 -2.01 -1.09 38.58
N ALA A 192 -2.82 -2.14 38.41
CA ALA A 192 -4.15 -2.20 39.01
C ALA A 192 -4.11 -2.22 40.55
N GLN A 193 -3.07 -2.77 41.17
CA GLN A 193 -2.86 -2.72 42.63
C GLN A 193 -2.48 -1.33 43.13
N THR A 194 -1.78 -0.54 42.31
CA THR A 194 -1.34 0.81 42.67
C THR A 194 -2.47 1.81 42.47
N ILE A 195 -3.07 1.82 41.27
CA ILE A 195 -4.11 2.80 40.89
C ILE A 195 -5.50 2.41 41.40
N GLY A 196 -5.80 1.11 41.54
CA GLY A 196 -7.09 0.63 42.04
C GLY A 196 -7.40 1.02 43.49
N GLN A 197 -6.46 1.63 44.22
CA GLN A 197 -6.70 2.16 45.56
C GLN A 197 -7.46 3.49 45.54
N SER A 198 -7.29 4.28 44.47
CA SER A 198 -7.82 5.64 44.34
C SER A 198 -8.72 5.84 43.11
N SER A 199 -8.79 4.85 42.21
CA SER A 199 -9.51 4.94 40.94
C SER A 199 -10.25 3.64 40.59
N GLU A 200 -11.37 3.75 39.86
CA GLU A 200 -12.01 2.59 39.22
C GLU A 200 -11.13 2.11 38.06
N VAL A 201 -10.90 0.80 37.94
CA VAL A 201 -10.06 0.22 36.87
C VAL A 201 -10.92 -0.71 36.02
N SER A 202 -10.78 -0.64 34.70
CA SER A 202 -11.30 -1.64 33.75
C SER A 202 -10.15 -2.37 33.05
N LEU A 203 -10.34 -3.66 32.77
CA LEU A 203 -9.41 -4.47 31.96
C LEU A 203 -10.11 -4.91 30.68
N VAL A 204 -9.61 -4.41 29.56
CA VAL A 204 -10.06 -4.74 28.21
C VAL A 204 -8.96 -5.53 27.50
N VAL A 205 -9.35 -6.57 26.79
CA VAL A 205 -8.44 -7.47 26.08
C VAL A 205 -8.85 -7.56 24.63
N TYR A 206 -7.87 -7.49 23.73
CA TYR A 206 -8.06 -7.70 22.29
C TYR A 206 -7.12 -8.79 21.78
N GLY A 207 -7.38 -9.34 20.58
CA GLY A 207 -6.52 -10.35 19.97
C GLY A 207 -6.58 -11.76 20.60
N HIS A 208 -7.50 -12.00 21.54
CA HIS A 208 -7.63 -13.28 22.25
C HIS A 208 -8.60 -14.29 21.59
N LYS A 209 -9.37 -13.86 20.58
CA LYS A 209 -10.27 -14.71 19.76
C LYS A 209 -9.72 -14.81 18.33
N GLY A 210 -10.16 -15.81 17.57
CA GLY A 210 -9.63 -16.10 16.25
C GLY A 210 -8.26 -16.79 16.24
N SER A 211 -7.65 -16.87 15.07
CA SER A 211 -6.31 -17.39 14.81
C SER A 211 -5.51 -16.41 13.95
N GLU A 212 -4.21 -16.66 13.75
CA GLU A 212 -3.37 -15.86 12.83
C GLU A 212 -3.70 -16.08 11.35
N ALA A 213 -4.62 -16.99 11.02
CA ALA A 213 -5.01 -17.20 9.63
C ALA A 213 -5.68 -15.94 9.08
N GLU A 214 -5.37 -15.56 7.84
CA GLU A 214 -5.91 -14.35 7.21
C GLU A 214 -7.45 -14.30 7.25
N LYS A 215 -8.11 -15.47 7.17
CA LYS A 215 -9.56 -15.62 7.29
C LYS A 215 -10.13 -15.27 8.68
N ASP A 216 -9.34 -15.39 9.74
CA ASP A 216 -9.73 -15.18 11.13
C ASP A 216 -9.17 -13.85 11.68
N LYS A 217 -8.39 -13.12 10.86
CA LYS A 217 -7.76 -11.85 11.22
C LYS A 217 -8.79 -10.80 11.61
N PHE A 218 -9.88 -10.68 10.84
CA PHE A 218 -10.99 -9.80 11.19
C PHE A 218 -11.59 -10.17 12.55
N GLU A 219 -11.85 -11.45 12.83
CA GLU A 219 -12.37 -11.89 14.13
C GLU A 219 -11.39 -11.58 15.27
N SER A 220 -10.08 -11.76 15.04
CA SER A 220 -9.03 -11.46 16.02
C SER A 220 -8.87 -9.98 16.33
N CYS A 221 -8.99 -9.11 15.33
CA CYS A 221 -8.90 -7.66 15.48
C CYS A 221 -10.22 -7.04 16.00
N SER A 222 -11.37 -7.65 15.68
CA SER A 222 -12.69 -7.15 16.08
C SER A 222 -13.09 -7.58 17.49
N ALA A 223 -12.50 -8.66 18.00
CA ALA A 223 -12.84 -9.22 19.30
C ALA A 223 -12.18 -8.45 20.44
N ILE A 224 -12.84 -7.36 20.85
CA ILE A 224 -12.54 -6.63 22.08
C ILE A 224 -13.44 -7.17 23.18
N GLN A 225 -12.87 -7.59 24.30
CA GLN A 225 -13.63 -8.06 25.46
C GLN A 225 -13.18 -7.34 26.73
N GLU A 226 -14.11 -6.70 27.40
CA GLU A 226 -13.92 -6.22 28.77
C GLU A 226 -14.02 -7.42 29.73
N LEU A 227 -12.89 -7.81 30.34
CA LEU A 227 -12.85 -8.91 31.30
C LEU A 227 -13.12 -8.43 32.73
N TYR A 228 -12.81 -7.17 33.01
CA TYR A 228 -13.08 -6.56 34.29
C TYR A 228 -13.80 -5.24 34.07
N PRO A 229 -15.15 -5.21 34.24
CA PRO A 229 -15.93 -4.01 34.07
C PRO A 229 -15.61 -2.92 35.07
N MET A 230 -15.69 -1.68 34.61
CA MET A 230 -15.58 -0.49 35.46
C MET A 230 -16.58 -0.54 36.62
N GLY A 231 -16.14 -0.26 37.85
CA GLY A 231 -17.00 -0.19 39.04
C GLY A 231 -17.18 -1.50 39.82
N ASN A 232 -16.61 -2.62 39.37
CA ASN A 232 -16.49 -3.80 40.23
C ASN A 232 -15.43 -3.55 41.33
N THR A 233 -15.66 -4.07 42.54
CA THR A 233 -14.91 -3.72 43.77
C THR A 233 -13.38 -3.77 43.59
N PRO A 234 -12.61 -2.81 44.14
CA PRO A 234 -11.19 -2.60 43.82
C PRO A 234 -10.23 -3.69 44.32
N ASN A 235 -10.74 -4.77 44.89
CA ASN A 235 -9.89 -5.80 45.49
C ASN A 235 -9.59 -6.93 44.50
N LYS A 236 -8.50 -6.69 43.77
CA LYS A 236 -7.58 -7.64 43.14
C LYS A 236 -8.04 -8.21 41.79
N ILE A 237 -7.49 -7.68 40.70
CA ILE A 237 -7.16 -8.50 39.53
C ILE A 237 -6.22 -9.60 40.02
N SER A 238 -6.76 -10.81 40.24
CA SER A 238 -6.00 -11.93 40.80
C SER A 238 -5.29 -12.71 39.70
N ARG A 239 -4.19 -13.41 40.05
CA ARG A 239 -3.54 -14.35 39.14
C ARG A 239 -4.48 -15.44 38.62
N GLN A 240 -5.52 -15.80 39.38
CA GLN A 240 -6.54 -16.78 38.97
C GLN A 240 -7.45 -16.27 37.85
N GLN A 241 -7.71 -14.96 37.79
CA GLN A 241 -8.50 -14.36 36.72
C GLN A 241 -7.66 -14.14 35.46
N LEU A 242 -6.38 -13.77 35.62
CA LEU A 242 -5.43 -13.63 34.51
C LEU A 242 -4.90 -14.97 33.97
N THR A 243 -5.14 -16.10 34.64
CA THR A 243 -4.74 -17.44 34.16
C THR A 243 -5.69 -18.00 33.11
N HIS A 244 -6.93 -17.49 33.03
CA HIS A 244 -7.89 -17.87 31.99
C HIS A 244 -7.63 -17.17 30.65
N LEU A 245 -6.82 -16.10 30.67
CA LEU A 245 -6.28 -15.42 29.49
C LEU A 245 -5.22 -16.31 28.83
N LYS A 246 -5.67 -17.10 27.85
CA LYS A 246 -4.80 -17.89 26.97
C LYS A 246 -4.67 -17.18 25.64
N VAL A 247 -3.43 -16.90 25.24
CA VAL A 247 -3.13 -16.56 23.85
C VAL A 247 -3.37 -17.81 23.02
N LYS A 248 -4.27 -17.74 22.04
CA LYS A 248 -4.53 -18.88 21.15
C LYS A 248 -3.48 -18.91 20.06
N VAL A 249 -2.86 -20.07 19.86
CA VAL A 249 -1.99 -20.34 18.72
C VAL A 249 -2.86 -20.83 17.58
N GLY A 250 -2.80 -20.17 16.42
CA GLY A 250 -3.32 -20.75 15.19
C GLY A 250 -2.62 -22.08 14.94
N HIS A 251 -3.37 -23.17 14.78
CA HIS A 251 -2.83 -24.49 14.48
C HIS A 251 -2.26 -24.54 13.05
N HIS A 252 -1.15 -23.85 12.77
CA HIS A 252 -0.38 -24.02 11.55
C HIS A 252 1.08 -23.57 11.70
N SER A 253 1.82 -24.20 12.61
CA SER A 253 3.29 -24.17 12.57
C SER A 253 3.91 -25.20 13.54
N GLN A 254 3.57 -26.48 13.39
CA GLN A 254 4.56 -27.52 13.71
C GLN A 254 5.58 -27.59 12.59
N VAL A 255 6.53 -26.64 12.57
CA VAL A 255 7.80 -26.87 11.90
C VAL A 255 8.57 -27.87 12.77
N ARG A 256 8.45 -29.14 12.36
CA ARG A 256 9.17 -30.28 12.93
C ARG A 256 10.67 -30.03 12.72
N PHE A 257 11.37 -29.46 13.71
CA PHE A 257 12.83 -29.46 13.73
C PHE A 257 13.30 -30.91 13.90
N LYS A 258 13.49 -31.60 12.78
CA LYS A 258 14.18 -32.89 12.74
C LYS A 258 15.66 -32.58 12.98
N ARG A 259 16.10 -32.80 14.22
CA ARG A 259 17.49 -32.84 14.64
C ARG A 259 18.25 -33.81 13.73
N LEU A 260 19.00 -33.30 12.76
CA LEU A 260 20.01 -34.08 12.04
C LEU A 260 21.23 -34.16 12.95
N GLN A 261 21.34 -35.28 13.67
CA GLN A 261 22.64 -35.78 14.09
C GLN A 261 23.15 -36.70 12.98
N LYS A 262 24.23 -36.28 12.33
CA LYS A 262 25.35 -37.15 11.98
C LYS A 262 26.59 -36.30 11.76
#